data_AF-A0A7C7IHZ6-F1
#
_entry.id   AF-A0A7C7IHZ6-F1
#
_cell.length_a   1.000
_cell.length_b   1.000
_cell.length_c   1.000
_cell.angle_alpha   90.00
_cell.angle_beta   90.00
_cell.angle_gamma   90.00
#
_symmetry.space_group_name_H-M   'P 1'
#
loop_
_entity.id
_entity.type
_entity.pdbx_description
1 polymer ?
#
loop_
_entity_poly.entity_id
_entity_poly.type
_entity_poly.pdbx_seq_one_letter_code
_entity_poly.pdbx_strand_id
1 'polypeptide(L)'
;TDDINTLLDLDNIDLIIETASIQAVKQYAKDIVRKADIVFASVGAMSDQDFYNNLLDNASKHDNNIIIPPGAIGGLDAIDAVKDSITSIEIITTKSPGSLSGAEGFSDYENCKFISPEVIFTGTAANAIRLFPKNLNVAVTLSLFGLGPYKTNVTVIADPDVKMNCHKINLKGKFGEMTFDFKLEKSIKNPKTSALAGLSIIKILKDY
;
A
#
# COMPACT_ATOMS: atom_id res chain seq x y z
N THR A 1 23.69 7.28 4.75
CA THR A 1 24.06 8.40 3.87
C THR A 1 22.84 9.26 3.67
N ASP A 2 23.00 10.57 3.70
CA ASP A 2 21.90 11.53 3.51
C ASP A 2 21.74 11.93 2.02
N ASP A 3 22.54 11.33 1.14
CA ASP A 3 22.53 11.57 -0.30
C ASP A 3 22.36 10.25 -1.08
N ILE A 4 21.52 10.31 -2.12
CA ILE A 4 21.19 9.17 -2.97
C ILE A 4 22.38 8.77 -3.85
N ASN A 5 23.19 9.73 -4.33
CA ASN A 5 24.34 9.40 -5.18
C ASN A 5 25.36 8.61 -4.38
N THR A 6 25.62 9.06 -3.15
CA THR A 6 26.45 8.31 -2.21
C THR A 6 25.90 6.90 -1.95
N LEU A 7 24.58 6.69 -1.88
CA LEU A 7 24.00 5.34 -1.76
C LEU A 7 24.27 4.50 -3.03
N LEU A 8 24.15 5.12 -4.20
CA LEU A 8 24.37 4.48 -5.50
C LEU A 8 25.85 4.20 -5.79
N ASP A 9 26.78 4.88 -5.13
CA ASP A 9 28.23 4.67 -5.25
C ASP A 9 28.75 3.57 -4.31
N LEU A 10 27.96 3.11 -3.33
CA LEU A 10 28.38 2.04 -2.42
C LEU A 10 28.41 0.68 -3.12
N ASP A 11 29.51 -0.04 -3.02
CA ASP A 11 29.60 -1.42 -3.51
C ASP A 11 28.97 -2.43 -2.53
N ASN A 12 28.63 -3.62 -3.03
CA ASN A 12 28.15 -4.77 -2.24
C ASN A 12 26.91 -4.50 -1.39
N ILE A 13 25.86 -3.93 -2.00
CA ILE A 13 24.54 -3.82 -1.37
C ILE A 13 23.65 -4.92 -1.93
N ASP A 14 23.20 -5.83 -1.08
CA ASP A 14 22.28 -6.92 -1.47
C ASP A 14 20.82 -6.43 -1.50
N LEU A 15 20.43 -5.61 -0.52
CA LEU A 15 19.05 -5.17 -0.32
C LEU A 15 18.95 -3.70 0.06
N ILE A 16 18.03 -2.98 -0.59
CA ILE A 16 17.65 -1.60 -0.25
C ILE A 16 16.20 -1.59 0.25
N ILE A 17 15.92 -0.84 1.32
CA ILE A 17 14.56 -0.70 1.88
C ILE A 17 14.13 0.75 1.76
N GLU A 18 13.17 1.02 0.88
CA GLU A 18 12.55 2.33 0.74
C GLU A 18 11.45 2.53 1.79
N THR A 19 11.60 3.58 2.62
CA THR A 19 10.63 3.96 3.67
C THR A 19 10.40 5.48 3.72
N ALA A 20 10.55 6.17 2.59
CA ALA A 20 10.56 7.62 2.50
C ALA A 20 9.21 8.19 2.04
N SER A 21 8.87 8.08 0.76
CA SER A 21 7.64 8.62 0.18
C SER A 21 7.42 8.16 -1.26
N ILE A 22 6.18 8.30 -1.74
CA ILE A 22 5.82 8.08 -3.15
C ILE A 22 6.67 8.94 -4.09
N GLN A 23 6.97 10.19 -3.69
CA GLN A 23 7.80 11.11 -4.46
C GLN A 23 9.23 10.60 -4.59
N ALA A 24 9.82 10.12 -3.48
CA ALA A 24 11.15 9.53 -3.49
C ALA A 24 11.22 8.30 -4.40
N VAL A 25 10.20 7.43 -4.36
CA VAL A 25 10.11 6.28 -5.29
C VAL A 25 10.10 6.75 -6.74
N LYS A 26 9.23 7.70 -7.09
CA LYS A 26 9.15 8.22 -8.47
C LYS A 26 10.46 8.84 -8.95
N GLN A 27 11.21 9.46 -8.04
CA GLN A 27 12.46 10.12 -8.36
C GLN A 27 13.64 9.15 -8.51
N TYR A 28 13.75 8.15 -7.63
CA TYR A 28 15.00 7.38 -7.48
C TYR A 28 14.87 5.89 -7.79
N ALA A 29 13.65 5.34 -7.86
CA ALA A 29 13.47 3.89 -7.96
C ALA A 29 14.12 3.28 -9.21
N LYS A 30 14.13 4.00 -10.34
CA LYS A 30 14.71 3.52 -11.60
C LYS A 30 16.21 3.22 -11.49
N ASP A 31 16.94 4.01 -10.71
CA ASP A 31 18.38 3.81 -10.51
C ASP A 31 18.61 2.75 -9.45
N ILE A 32 17.79 2.74 -8.40
CA ILE A 32 17.90 1.79 -7.29
C ILE A 32 17.62 0.35 -7.73
N VAL A 33 16.58 0.09 -8.53
CA VAL A 33 16.22 -1.27 -8.96
C VAL A 33 17.29 -1.94 -9.83
N ARG A 34 18.22 -1.16 -10.39
CA ARG A 34 19.35 -1.69 -11.17
C ARG A 34 20.52 -2.11 -10.29
N LYS A 35 20.55 -1.66 -9.03
CA LYS A 35 21.70 -1.84 -8.13
C LYS A 35 21.57 -3.05 -7.21
N ALA A 36 20.38 -3.28 -6.68
CA ALA A 36 20.13 -4.29 -5.66
C ALA A 36 18.66 -4.69 -5.63
N ASP A 37 18.35 -5.75 -4.90
CA ASP A 37 16.97 -6.04 -4.51
C ASP A 37 16.39 -4.86 -3.74
N ILE A 38 15.09 -4.61 -3.87
CA ILE A 38 14.43 -3.50 -3.18
C ILE A 38 13.09 -3.87 -2.56
N VAL A 39 12.91 -3.49 -1.30
CA VAL A 39 11.61 -3.45 -0.62
C VAL A 39 11.03 -2.05 -0.71
N PHE A 40 9.82 -1.91 -1.25
CA PHE A 40 9.11 -0.62 -1.27
C PHE A 40 8.03 -0.53 -0.20
N ALA A 41 8.19 0.34 0.80
CA ALA A 41 7.12 0.64 1.74
C ALA A 41 6.09 1.62 1.17
N SER A 42 6.52 2.53 0.28
CA SER A 42 5.66 3.53 -0.35
C SER A 42 4.99 2.99 -1.61
N VAL A 43 4.29 1.85 -1.48
CA VAL A 43 3.67 1.08 -2.57
C VAL A 43 2.68 1.91 -3.41
N GLY A 44 2.17 3.02 -2.89
CA GLY A 44 1.29 3.94 -3.62
C GLY A 44 1.86 4.41 -4.97
N ALA A 45 3.19 4.47 -5.13
CA ALA A 45 3.84 4.81 -6.40
C ALA A 45 3.55 3.80 -7.53
N MET A 46 3.24 2.55 -7.19
CA MET A 46 3.01 1.43 -8.12
C MET A 46 1.56 1.37 -8.63
N SER A 47 0.73 2.32 -8.21
CA SER A 47 -0.62 2.49 -8.76
C SER A 47 -0.59 2.90 -10.24
N ASP A 48 0.49 3.56 -10.67
CA ASP A 48 0.82 3.74 -12.09
C ASP A 48 1.46 2.45 -12.61
N GLN A 49 0.69 1.69 -13.39
CA GLN A 49 1.10 0.39 -13.90
C GLN A 49 2.20 0.49 -14.96
N ASP A 50 2.25 1.56 -15.74
CA ASP A 50 3.33 1.75 -16.73
C ASP A 50 4.65 2.02 -16.01
N PHE A 51 4.61 2.85 -14.96
CA PHE A 51 5.76 3.06 -14.09
C PHE A 51 6.20 1.77 -13.39
N TYR A 52 5.25 1.02 -12.82
CA TYR A 52 5.57 -0.22 -12.10
C TYR A 52 6.15 -1.30 -13.03
N ASN A 53 5.55 -1.53 -14.19
CA ASN A 53 6.05 -2.48 -15.18
C ASN A 53 7.45 -2.09 -15.67
N ASN A 54 7.71 -0.79 -15.88
CA ASN A 54 9.04 -0.31 -16.22
C ASN A 54 10.08 -0.62 -15.12
N LEU A 55 9.71 -0.49 -13.84
CA LEU A 55 10.60 -0.86 -12.75
C LEU A 55 10.87 -2.37 -12.71
N LEU A 56 9.85 -3.21 -12.88
CA LEU A 56 9.99 -4.67 -12.95
C LEU A 56 10.94 -5.09 -14.07
N ASP A 57 10.77 -4.51 -15.27
CA ASP A 57 11.64 -4.78 -16.41
C ASP A 57 13.10 -4.36 -16.16
N ASN A 58 13.32 -3.22 -15.49
CA ASN A 58 14.67 -2.76 -15.17
C ASN A 58 15.31 -3.64 -14.09
N ALA A 59 14.57 -4.04 -13.06
CA ALA A 59 15.06 -4.92 -12.01
C ALA A 59 15.48 -6.27 -12.58
N SER A 60 14.60 -6.89 -13.38
CA SER A 60 14.86 -8.19 -14.01
C SER A 60 16.07 -8.19 -14.94
N LYS A 61 16.34 -7.08 -15.66
CA LYS A 61 17.53 -6.95 -16.51
C LYS A 61 18.86 -6.93 -15.75
N HIS A 62 18.82 -6.69 -14.45
CA HIS A 62 19.98 -6.64 -13.57
C HIS A 62 19.93 -7.76 -12.51
N ASP A 63 19.10 -8.79 -12.74
CA ASP A 63 18.90 -9.92 -11.83
C ASP A 63 18.47 -9.51 -10.39
N ASN A 64 17.82 -8.36 -10.26
CA ASN A 64 17.29 -7.84 -9.00
C ASN A 64 15.77 -8.05 -8.90
N ASN A 65 15.29 -8.08 -7.67
CA ASN A 65 13.91 -8.33 -7.28
C ASN A 65 13.27 -7.09 -6.67
N ILE A 66 12.01 -6.85 -7.03
CA ILE A 66 11.16 -5.87 -6.36
C ILE A 66 10.25 -6.62 -5.39
N ILE A 67 10.35 -6.28 -4.11
CA ILE A 67 9.62 -6.91 -3.03
C ILE A 67 8.57 -5.92 -2.49
N ILE A 68 7.31 -6.33 -2.54
CA ILE A 68 6.18 -5.56 -2.00
C ILE A 68 5.79 -6.14 -0.64
N PRO A 69 6.00 -5.41 0.47
CA PRO A 69 5.58 -5.87 1.78
C PRO A 69 4.04 -5.92 1.89
N PRO A 70 3.49 -6.87 2.65
CA PRO A 70 2.05 -6.91 2.92
C PRO A 70 1.50 -5.62 3.56
N GLY A 71 2.36 -4.86 4.25
CA GLY A 71 1.95 -3.62 4.88
C GLY A 71 1.03 -3.89 6.06
N ALA A 72 -0.16 -3.29 6.06
CA ALA A 72 -1.13 -3.41 7.16
C ALA A 72 -2.26 -4.41 6.88
N ILE A 73 -2.03 -5.37 5.98
CA ILE A 73 -2.95 -6.45 5.63
C ILE A 73 -2.18 -7.79 5.53
N GLY A 74 -2.91 -8.88 5.38
CA GLY A 74 -2.40 -10.24 5.20
C GLY A 74 -3.31 -11.06 4.28
N GLY A 75 -3.01 -12.34 4.11
CA GLY A 75 -3.76 -13.22 3.19
C GLY A 75 -3.44 -12.99 1.71
N LEU A 76 -2.37 -12.25 1.41
CA LEU A 76 -1.94 -11.94 0.04
C LEU A 76 -1.49 -13.19 -0.72
N ASP A 77 -0.95 -14.18 0.00
CA ASP A 77 -0.65 -15.52 -0.50
C ASP A 77 -1.90 -16.24 -1.02
N ALA A 78 -2.98 -16.24 -0.23
CA ALA A 78 -4.25 -16.84 -0.63
C ALA A 78 -4.93 -16.08 -1.78
N ILE A 79 -4.83 -14.74 -1.77
CA ILE A 79 -5.36 -13.88 -2.84
C ILE A 79 -4.61 -14.13 -4.15
N ASP A 80 -3.29 -14.18 -4.11
CA ASP A 80 -2.45 -14.42 -5.30
C ASP A 80 -2.70 -15.80 -5.89
N ALA A 81 -2.85 -16.83 -5.03
CA ALA A 81 -3.16 -18.20 -5.45
C ALA A 81 -4.48 -18.34 -6.23
N VAL A 82 -5.43 -17.42 -6.04
CA VAL A 82 -6.73 -17.44 -6.73
C VAL A 82 -6.92 -16.29 -7.73
N LYS A 83 -5.89 -15.45 -7.94
CA LYS A 83 -5.93 -14.18 -8.69
C LYS A 83 -6.66 -14.27 -10.02
N ASP A 84 -6.38 -15.30 -10.82
CA ASP A 84 -6.95 -15.50 -12.15
C ASP A 84 -8.44 -15.86 -12.15
N SER A 85 -8.98 -16.21 -10.99
CA SER A 85 -10.39 -16.61 -10.82
C SER A 85 -11.22 -15.62 -9.99
N ILE A 86 -10.61 -14.51 -9.54
CA ILE A 86 -11.29 -13.42 -8.84
C ILE A 86 -12.21 -12.69 -9.82
N THR A 87 -13.48 -12.53 -9.44
CA THR A 87 -14.47 -11.73 -10.18
C THR A 87 -14.74 -10.38 -9.53
N SER A 88 -14.52 -10.24 -8.23
CA SER A 88 -14.62 -8.98 -7.49
C SER A 88 -13.70 -8.99 -6.27
N ILE A 89 -13.06 -7.86 -6.02
CA ILE A 89 -12.27 -7.61 -4.81
C ILE A 89 -12.52 -6.18 -4.33
N GLU A 90 -12.79 -6.04 -3.04
CA GLU A 90 -13.00 -4.76 -2.36
C GLU A 90 -12.16 -4.70 -1.09
N ILE A 91 -11.58 -3.53 -0.84
CA ILE A 91 -11.06 -3.16 0.48
C ILE A 91 -11.85 -2.00 1.06
N ILE A 92 -12.37 -2.21 2.27
CA ILE A 92 -13.01 -1.19 3.09
C ILE A 92 -11.99 -0.74 4.13
N THR A 93 -11.67 0.55 4.14
CA THR A 93 -10.75 1.14 5.12
C THR A 93 -11.50 2.12 5.99
N THR A 94 -11.49 1.87 7.31
CA THR A 94 -12.11 2.76 8.30
C THR A 94 -11.03 3.52 9.06
N LYS A 95 -11.16 4.83 9.11
CA LYS A 95 -10.18 5.77 9.65
C LYS A 95 -10.87 6.85 10.46
N SER A 96 -10.17 7.38 11.46
CA SER A 96 -10.65 8.55 12.19
C SER A 96 -10.64 9.79 11.28
N PRO A 97 -11.62 10.72 11.39
CA PRO A 97 -11.62 11.97 10.63
C PRO A 97 -10.27 12.70 10.67
N GLY A 98 -9.65 12.80 11.86
CA GLY A 98 -8.35 13.45 12.02
C GLY A 98 -7.18 12.79 11.26
N SER A 99 -7.27 11.50 10.92
CA SER A 99 -6.26 10.83 10.08
C SER A 99 -6.45 11.06 8.58
N LEU A 100 -7.65 11.48 8.18
CA LEU A 100 -8.02 11.80 6.80
C LEU A 100 -7.80 13.27 6.49
N SER A 101 -7.78 14.13 7.51
CA SER A 101 -7.52 15.57 7.36
C SER A 101 -6.22 15.88 6.59
N GLY A 102 -6.31 16.86 5.71
CA GLY A 102 -5.33 17.31 4.73
C GLY A 102 -5.31 16.50 3.43
N ALA A 103 -6.15 15.47 3.28
CA ALA A 103 -6.28 14.73 2.03
C ALA A 103 -7.26 15.42 1.08
N GLU A 104 -6.96 15.43 -0.22
CA GLU A 104 -7.83 16.03 -1.24
C GLU A 104 -9.24 15.41 -1.22
N GLY A 105 -9.31 14.07 -1.09
CA GLY A 105 -10.58 13.35 -0.97
C GLY A 105 -11.35 13.57 0.33
N PHE A 106 -10.80 14.33 1.28
CA PHE A 106 -11.45 14.70 2.54
C PHE A 106 -11.82 16.19 2.60
N SER A 107 -11.53 16.96 1.56
CA SER A 107 -11.70 18.43 1.54
C SER A 107 -13.11 18.90 1.90
N ASP A 108 -14.14 18.25 1.35
CA ASP A 108 -15.55 18.54 1.65
C ASP A 108 -15.95 18.21 3.11
N TYR A 109 -15.12 17.44 3.82
CA TYR A 109 -15.40 16.93 5.15
C TYR A 109 -14.53 17.54 6.26
N GLU A 110 -13.59 18.44 5.94
CA GLU A 110 -12.62 18.98 6.92
C GLU A 110 -13.29 19.63 8.13
N ASN A 111 -14.43 20.29 7.91
CA ASN A 111 -15.17 20.99 8.95
C ASN A 111 -16.41 20.20 9.42
N CYS A 112 -16.60 18.98 8.92
CA CYS A 112 -17.73 18.14 9.28
C CYS A 112 -17.53 17.51 10.66
N LYS A 113 -18.58 17.55 11.48
CA LYS A 113 -18.64 16.81 12.74
C LYS A 113 -19.31 15.47 12.51
N PHE A 114 -18.51 14.42 12.40
CA PHE A 114 -19.01 13.04 12.32
C PHE A 114 -19.60 12.62 13.66
N ILE A 115 -20.85 12.14 13.65
CA ILE A 115 -21.55 11.58 14.83
C ILE A 115 -21.74 10.06 14.74
N SER A 116 -21.43 9.48 13.58
CA SER A 116 -21.46 8.05 13.29
C SER A 116 -20.52 7.75 12.12
N PRO A 117 -20.18 6.48 11.86
CA PRO A 117 -19.41 6.11 10.68
C PRO A 117 -20.09 6.54 9.38
N GLU A 118 -19.33 7.14 8.46
CA GLU A 118 -19.83 7.65 7.17
C GLU A 118 -18.89 7.26 6.03
N VAL A 119 -19.44 6.78 4.92
CA VAL A 119 -18.69 6.51 3.69
C VAL A 119 -18.41 7.83 3.01
N ILE A 120 -17.12 8.19 2.93
CA ILE A 120 -16.67 9.47 2.34
C ILE A 120 -16.13 9.29 0.92
N PHE A 121 -15.83 8.05 0.53
CA PHE A 121 -15.31 7.74 -0.80
C PHE A 121 -15.61 6.29 -1.17
N THR A 122 -16.00 6.11 -2.43
CA THR A 122 -16.02 4.81 -3.12
C THR A 122 -15.42 4.97 -4.50
N GLY A 123 -14.56 4.04 -4.92
CA GLY A 123 -13.95 4.07 -6.25
C GLY A 123 -12.91 2.96 -6.42
N THR A 124 -12.03 3.11 -7.42
CA THR A 124 -10.93 2.18 -7.66
C THR A 124 -9.71 2.53 -6.81
N ALA A 125 -8.81 1.57 -6.59
CA ALA A 125 -7.55 1.82 -5.89
C ALA A 125 -6.70 2.91 -6.58
N ALA A 126 -6.73 2.98 -7.92
CA ALA A 126 -6.09 4.04 -8.70
C ALA A 126 -6.62 5.44 -8.38
N ASN A 127 -7.95 5.60 -8.23
CA ASN A 127 -8.53 6.89 -7.86
C ASN A 127 -8.31 7.20 -6.39
N ALA A 128 -8.44 6.19 -5.53
CA ALA A 128 -8.35 6.35 -4.09
C ALA A 128 -6.96 6.84 -3.66
N ILE A 129 -5.86 6.28 -4.21
CA ILE A 129 -4.50 6.70 -3.84
C ILE A 129 -4.16 8.11 -4.31
N ARG A 130 -4.79 8.62 -5.38
CA ARG A 130 -4.63 10.02 -5.80
C ARG A 130 -5.21 10.97 -4.76
N LEU A 131 -6.39 10.64 -4.24
CA LEU A 131 -7.12 11.47 -3.28
C LEU A 131 -6.60 11.30 -1.84
N PHE A 132 -6.09 10.12 -1.49
CA PHE A 132 -5.63 9.77 -0.14
C PHE A 132 -4.22 9.13 -0.14
N PRO A 133 -3.20 9.81 -0.68
CA PRO A 133 -1.87 9.22 -0.93
C PRO A 133 -1.14 8.74 0.33
N LYS A 134 -1.48 9.30 1.50
CA LYS A 134 -0.87 8.93 2.78
C LYS A 134 -1.59 7.77 3.49
N ASN A 135 -2.80 7.42 3.07
CA ASN A 135 -3.69 6.54 3.84
C ASN A 135 -4.02 5.21 3.16
N LEU A 136 -3.82 5.10 1.83
CA LEU A 136 -4.33 3.97 1.04
C LEU A 136 -3.26 3.11 0.37
N ASN A 137 -2.03 3.06 0.90
CA ASN A 137 -1.00 2.14 0.44
C ASN A 137 -1.48 0.68 0.45
N VAL A 138 -2.26 0.27 1.46
CA VAL A 138 -2.84 -1.09 1.54
C VAL A 138 -3.75 -1.44 0.37
N ALA A 139 -4.47 -0.45 -0.18
CA ALA A 139 -5.34 -0.68 -1.34
C ALA A 139 -4.50 -0.90 -2.60
N VAL A 140 -3.38 -0.17 -2.73
CA VAL A 140 -2.45 -0.38 -3.84
C VAL A 140 -1.75 -1.73 -3.69
N THR A 141 -1.24 -2.08 -2.51
CA THR A 141 -0.68 -3.41 -2.24
C THR A 141 -1.68 -4.51 -2.63
N LEU A 142 -2.91 -4.46 -2.12
CA LEU A 142 -3.95 -5.43 -2.48
C LEU A 142 -4.16 -5.52 -3.99
N SER A 143 -4.15 -4.39 -4.68
CA SER A 143 -4.38 -4.35 -6.11
C SER A 143 -3.27 -5.05 -6.92
N LEU A 144 -2.02 -5.03 -6.45
CA LEU A 144 -0.91 -5.71 -7.13
C LEU A 144 -1.02 -7.24 -7.06
N PHE A 145 -1.47 -7.76 -5.91
CA PHE A 145 -1.72 -9.20 -5.71
C PHE A 145 -3.11 -9.64 -6.25
N GLY A 146 -4.04 -8.71 -6.42
CA GLY A 146 -5.39 -8.95 -6.92
C GLY A 146 -5.58 -8.57 -8.39
N LEU A 147 -6.68 -7.86 -8.68
CA LEU A 147 -7.12 -7.55 -10.05
C LEU A 147 -6.44 -6.35 -10.72
N GLY A 148 -5.42 -5.76 -10.09
CA GLY A 148 -4.83 -4.49 -10.52
C GLY A 148 -5.58 -3.26 -9.98
N PRO A 149 -4.97 -2.06 -10.06
CA PRO A 149 -5.46 -0.86 -9.37
C PRO A 149 -6.75 -0.29 -9.94
N TYR A 150 -7.08 -0.60 -11.20
CA TYR A 150 -8.31 -0.14 -11.85
C TYR A 150 -9.53 -1.05 -11.61
N LYS A 151 -9.32 -2.27 -11.12
CA LYS A 151 -10.38 -3.26 -10.86
C LYS A 151 -10.55 -3.62 -9.38
N THR A 152 -9.67 -3.09 -8.53
CA THR A 152 -9.78 -3.24 -7.07
C THR A 152 -10.63 -2.12 -6.51
N ASN A 153 -11.77 -2.47 -5.92
CA ASN A 153 -12.69 -1.50 -5.34
C ASN A 153 -12.19 -1.06 -3.96
N VAL A 154 -12.40 0.20 -3.65
CA VAL A 154 -12.01 0.82 -2.38
C VAL A 154 -13.17 1.62 -1.83
N THR A 155 -13.48 1.38 -0.57
CA THR A 155 -14.41 2.17 0.22
C THR A 155 -13.66 2.78 1.39
N VAL A 156 -13.76 4.10 1.60
CA VAL A 156 -13.18 4.79 2.76
C VAL A 156 -14.29 5.27 3.66
N ILE A 157 -14.20 4.89 4.93
CA ILE A 157 -15.15 5.25 5.97
C ILE A 157 -14.45 6.16 6.97
N ALA A 158 -15.04 7.33 7.21
CA ALA A 158 -14.68 8.20 8.32
C ALA A 158 -15.52 7.80 9.55
N ASP A 159 -14.88 7.38 10.63
CA ASP A 159 -15.54 6.94 11.86
C ASP A 159 -14.99 7.71 13.06
N PRO A 160 -15.81 8.51 13.77
CA PRO A 160 -15.34 9.31 14.91
C PRO A 160 -14.90 8.46 16.10
N ASP A 161 -15.39 7.22 16.23
CA ASP A 161 -15.14 6.35 17.37
C ASP A 161 -14.01 5.34 17.13
N VAL A 162 -13.49 5.26 15.90
CA VAL A 162 -12.43 4.30 15.56
C VAL A 162 -11.09 4.67 16.19
N LYS A 163 -10.56 3.75 17.00
CA LYS A 163 -9.26 3.92 17.68
C LYS A 163 -8.10 3.28 16.93
N MET A 164 -8.40 2.20 16.20
CA MET A 164 -7.46 1.39 15.43
C MET A 164 -7.49 1.74 13.94
N ASN A 165 -6.51 1.25 13.18
CA ASN A 165 -6.61 1.21 11.73
C ASN A 165 -7.35 -0.07 11.33
N CYS A 166 -8.49 0.09 10.66
CA CYS A 166 -9.32 -1.05 10.27
C CYS A 166 -9.31 -1.23 8.76
N HIS A 167 -9.08 -2.47 8.32
CA HIS A 167 -9.14 -2.86 6.92
C HIS A 167 -9.96 -4.14 6.82
N LYS A 168 -10.96 -4.16 5.95
CA LYS A 168 -11.72 -5.36 5.61
C LYS A 168 -11.59 -5.62 4.13
N ILE A 169 -11.14 -6.81 3.76
CA ILE A 169 -11.02 -7.25 2.37
C ILE A 169 -12.12 -8.26 2.12
N ASN A 170 -12.92 -8.04 1.08
CA ASN A 170 -13.91 -8.98 0.59
C ASN A 170 -13.54 -9.35 -0.85
N LEU A 171 -13.47 -10.64 -1.16
CA LEU A 171 -13.27 -11.09 -2.54
C LEU A 171 -14.13 -12.30 -2.87
N LYS A 172 -14.54 -12.36 -4.13
CA LYS A 172 -15.40 -13.41 -4.70
C LYS A 172 -14.83 -13.86 -6.03
N GLY A 173 -15.06 -15.13 -6.36
CA GLY A 173 -14.64 -15.72 -7.62
C GLY A 173 -15.14 -17.15 -7.78
N LYS A 174 -14.62 -17.86 -8.78
CA LYS A 174 -14.97 -19.28 -8.98
C LYS A 174 -14.53 -20.16 -7.80
N PHE A 175 -13.52 -19.72 -7.05
CA PHE A 175 -13.04 -20.38 -5.83
C PHE A 175 -13.99 -20.22 -4.63
N GLY A 176 -15.03 -19.39 -4.73
CA GLY A 176 -15.92 -19.05 -3.62
C GLY A 176 -15.71 -17.62 -3.13
N GLU A 177 -15.81 -17.42 -1.82
CA GLU A 177 -15.69 -16.11 -1.17
C GLU A 177 -14.65 -16.17 -0.04
N MET A 178 -13.87 -15.10 0.10
CA MET A 178 -12.95 -14.91 1.22
C MET A 178 -13.17 -13.54 1.85
N THR A 179 -12.95 -13.47 3.15
CA THR A 179 -12.99 -12.22 3.91
C THR A 179 -11.85 -12.18 4.90
N PHE A 180 -11.12 -11.07 4.91
CA PHE A 180 -10.07 -10.79 5.88
C PHE A 180 -10.43 -9.52 6.63
N ASP A 181 -10.42 -9.55 7.96
CA ASP A 181 -10.75 -8.41 8.83
C ASP A 181 -9.53 -8.11 9.73
N PHE A 182 -9.00 -6.90 9.58
CA PHE A 182 -7.83 -6.42 10.31
C PHE A 182 -8.22 -5.22 11.16
N LYS A 183 -8.00 -5.32 12.48
CA LYS A 183 -8.12 -4.22 13.44
C LYS A 183 -6.78 -4.06 14.13
N LEU A 184 -5.99 -3.10 13.67
CA LEU A 184 -4.58 -3.00 14.01
C LEU A 184 -4.28 -1.75 14.82
N GLU A 185 -3.45 -1.93 15.84
CA GLU A 185 -2.92 -0.82 16.60
C GLU A 185 -2.10 0.12 15.71
N LYS A 186 -2.24 1.41 15.99
CA LYS A 186 -1.48 2.47 15.33
C LYS A 186 -0.01 2.35 15.75
N SER A 187 0.90 2.71 14.85
CA SER A 187 2.31 2.79 15.19
C SER A 187 2.55 3.91 16.21
N ILE A 188 3.32 3.60 17.25
CA ILE A 188 3.71 4.58 18.29
C ILE A 188 4.45 5.77 17.68
N LYS A 189 5.31 5.52 16.68
CA LYS A 189 6.12 6.57 16.01
C LYS A 189 5.35 7.33 14.92
N ASN A 190 4.35 6.70 14.29
CA ASN A 190 3.53 7.34 13.25
C ASN A 190 2.08 6.84 13.35
N PRO A 191 1.20 7.56 14.07
CA PRO A 191 -0.18 7.13 14.28
C PRO A 191 -1.03 7.01 13.01
N LYS A 192 -0.57 7.55 11.87
CA LYS A 192 -1.28 7.44 10.58
C LYS A 192 -1.15 6.04 9.95
N THR A 193 -0.15 5.26 10.36
CA THR A 193 0.11 3.89 9.88
C THR A 193 -0.07 2.85 10.99
N SER A 194 -0.27 1.60 10.60
CA SER A 194 -0.39 0.47 11.53
C SER A 194 1.00 -0.05 11.91
N ALA A 195 1.15 -0.55 13.14
CA ALA A 195 2.40 -1.18 13.58
C ALA A 195 2.82 -2.36 12.67
N LEU A 196 1.83 -3.11 12.16
CA LEU A 196 2.06 -4.25 11.25
C LEU A 196 2.83 -3.87 9.99
N ALA A 197 2.66 -2.65 9.45
CA ALA A 197 3.36 -2.24 8.25
C ALA A 197 4.89 -2.28 8.42
N GLY A 198 5.40 -1.74 9.54
CA GLY A 198 6.82 -1.82 9.86
C GLY A 198 7.27 -3.26 10.18
N LEU A 199 6.44 -4.01 10.91
CA LEU A 199 6.74 -5.42 11.23
C LEU A 199 6.80 -6.30 9.98
N SER A 200 6.01 -6.02 8.95
CA SER A 200 6.01 -6.76 7.69
C SER A 200 7.33 -6.60 6.93
N ILE A 201 7.93 -5.40 6.98
CA ILE A 201 9.27 -5.13 6.41
C ILE A 201 10.34 -5.86 7.23
N ILE A 202 10.25 -5.83 8.57
CA ILE A 202 11.17 -6.56 9.43
C ILE A 202 11.09 -8.07 9.17
N LYS A 203 9.90 -8.61 8.90
CA LYS A 203 9.74 -10.03 8.55
C LYS A 203 10.43 -10.35 7.23
N ILE A 204 10.24 -9.53 6.19
CA ILE A 204 10.95 -9.69 4.92
C ILE A 204 12.45 -9.68 5.12
N LEU A 205 12.99 -8.73 5.89
CA LEU A 205 14.43 -8.66 6.15
C LEU A 205 14.96 -9.90 6.91
N LYS A 206 14.13 -10.59 7.68
CA LYS A 206 14.52 -11.85 8.36
C LYS A 206 14.49 -13.07 7.44
N ASP A 207 13.69 -13.01 6.38
CA ASP A 207 13.52 -14.11 5.42
C ASP A 207 14.45 -13.99 4.21
N TYR A 208 14.98 -12.78 3.98
CA TYR A 208 16.01 -12.46 3.02
C TYR A 208 17.36 -13.03 3.45
#